data_AF-A0A358L6X3-F1
#
_entry.id   AF-A0A358L6X3-F1
#
_cell.length_a   1.000
_cell.length_b   1.000
_cell.length_c   1.000
_cell.angle_alpha   90.00
_cell.angle_beta   90.00
_cell.angle_gamma   90.00
#
_symmetry.space_group_name_H-M   'P 1'
#
loop_
_entity.id
_entity.type
_entity.pdbx_description
1 polymer ?
#
loop_
_entity_poly.entity_id
_entity_poly.type
_entity_poly.pdbx_seq_one_letter_code
_entity_poly.pdbx_strand_id
1 'polypeptide(L)' 'MSKHDRKLDQAARAAWMYYVAGETQQDIAEKLGVSRQVAQRLVALASEQGLVSVTVNHAVAE' A
#
# COMPACT_ATOMS: atom_id res chain seq x y z
N MET A 1 -20.88 1.50 4.44
CA MET A 1 -19.64 1.69 3.65
C MET A 1 -19.79 1.02 2.30
N SER A 2 -19.43 1.73 1.24
CA SER A 2 -19.41 1.19 -0.12
C SER A 2 -18.37 0.06 -0.24
N LYS A 3 -18.52 -0.78 -1.26
CA LYS A 3 -17.48 -1.74 -1.65
C LYS A 3 -16.18 -1.01 -2.03
N HIS A 4 -16.30 0.20 -2.58
CA HIS A 4 -15.16 1.04 -2.92
C HIS A 4 -14.40 1.49 -1.68
N ASP A 5 -15.09 2.05 -0.69
CA ASP A 5 -14.49 2.51 0.59
C ASP A 5 -13.73 1.38 1.30
N ARG A 6 -14.33 0.17 1.38
CA ARG A 6 -13.66 -0.99 1.97
C ARG A 6 -12.36 -1.37 1.26
N LYS A 7 -12.28 -1.17 -0.05
CA LYS A 7 -11.07 -1.44 -0.83
C LYS A 7 -10.00 -0.36 -0.59
N LEU A 8 -10.40 0.91 -0.48
CA LEU A 8 -9.50 2.00 -0.13
C LEU A 8 -8.96 1.83 1.29
N ASP A 9 -9.78 1.37 2.24
CA ASP A 9 -9.33 1.06 3.60
C ASP A 9 -8.28 -0.06 3.62
N GLN A 10 -8.48 -1.13 2.83
CA GLN A 10 -7.48 -2.18 2.70
C GLN A 10 -6.20 -1.68 2.03
N ALA A 11 -6.31 -0.80 1.03
CA ALA A 11 -5.16 -0.19 0.37
C ALA A 11 -4.37 0.68 1.35
N ALA A 12 -5.04 1.52 2.14
CA ALA A 12 -4.42 2.34 3.17
C ALA A 12 -3.70 1.49 4.23
N ARG A 13 -4.33 0.41 4.69
CA ARG A 13 -3.70 -0.53 5.65
C ARG A 13 -2.46 -1.20 5.07
N ALA A 14 -2.56 -1.74 3.85
CA ALA A 14 -1.43 -2.37 3.15
C ALA A 14 -0.27 -1.40 2.98
N ALA A 15 -0.56 -0.15 2.61
CA ALA A 15 0.44 0.87 2.44
C ALA A 15 1.10 1.30 3.75
N TRP A 16 0.34 1.44 4.84
CA TRP A 16 0.91 1.74 6.15
C TRP A 16 1.88 0.63 6.60
N MET A 17 1.49 -0.64 6.43
CA MET A 17 2.37 -1.77 6.75
C MET A 17 3.65 -1.76 5.92
N TYR A 18 3.58 -1.40 4.64
CA TYR A 18 4.74 -1.35 3.76
C TYR A 18 5.67 -0.16 4.06
N TYR A 19 5.14 1.07 4.03
CA TYR A 19 5.95 2.29 4.13
C TYR A 19 6.36 2.66 5.55
N VAL A 20 5.53 2.32 6.54
CA VAL A 20 5.74 2.72 7.95
C VAL A 20 6.23 1.55 8.79
N ALA A 21 5.56 0.40 8.71
CA ALA A 21 5.95 -0.77 9.52
C ALA A 21 7.09 -1.61 8.91
N GLY A 22 7.51 -1.32 7.67
CA GLY A 22 8.61 -2.01 7.01
C GLY A 22 8.32 -3.47 6.66
N GLU A 23 7.04 -3.82 6.56
CA GLU A 23 6.61 -5.19 6.27
C GLU A 23 6.76 -5.53 4.79
N THR A 24 7.12 -6.78 4.50
CA THR A 24 7.18 -7.26 3.12
C THR A 24 5.76 -7.49 2.57
N GLN A 25 5.61 -7.55 1.24
CA GLN A 25 4.32 -7.86 0.64
C GLN A 25 3.81 -9.27 1.00
N GLN A 26 4.70 -10.18 1.41
CA GLN A 26 4.32 -11.49 1.91
C GLN A 26 3.72 -11.39 3.32
N ASP A 27 4.37 -10.67 4.23
CA ASP A 27 3.85 -10.45 5.59
C ASP A 27 2.48 -9.76 5.56
N ILE A 28 2.34 -8.75 4.69
CA ILE A 28 1.09 -8.02 4.49
C ILE A 28 -0.01 -8.96 3.98
N ALA A 29 0.33 -9.85 3.04
CA ALA A 29 -0.62 -10.81 2.48
C ALA A 29 -1.14 -11.76 3.56
N GLU A 30 -0.25 -12.28 4.40
CA GLU A 30 -0.61 -13.15 5.53
C GLU A 30 -1.49 -12.42 6.55
N LYS A 31 -1.14 -11.19 6.92
CA LYS A 31 -1.91 -10.37 7.89
C LYS A 31 -3.28 -9.94 7.37
N LEU A 32 -3.40 -9.64 6.08
CA LEU A 32 -4.66 -9.23 5.46
C LEU A 32 -5.51 -10.41 4.97
N GLY A 33 -4.99 -11.64 5.01
CA GLY A 33 -5.69 -12.83 4.51
C GLY A 33 -5.92 -12.78 3.00
N VAL A 34 -4.97 -12.24 2.24
CA VAL A 34 -5.01 -12.12 0.77
C VAL A 34 -3.81 -12.77 0.13
N SER A 35 -3.79 -12.91 -1.19
CA SER A 35 -2.58 -13.38 -1.88
C SER A 35 -1.49 -12.30 -1.92
N ARG A 36 -0.23 -12.71 -2.06
CA ARG A 36 0.91 -11.79 -2.23
C ARG A 36 0.70 -10.80 -3.39
N GLN A 37 0.13 -11.25 -4.51
CA GLN A 37 -0.17 -10.37 -5.65
C GLN A 37 -1.27 -9.35 -5.31
N VAL A 38 -2.26 -9.72 -4.49
CA VAL A 38 -3.29 -8.79 -4.02
C VAL A 38 -2.68 -7.76 -3.06
N ALA A 39 -1.83 -8.17 -2.12
CA ALA A 39 -1.13 -7.23 -1.24
C ALA A 39 -0.31 -6.20 -2.03
N GLN A 40 0.45 -6.65 -3.04
CA GLN A 40 1.18 -5.75 -3.93
C GLN A 40 0.25 -4.76 -4.66
N ARG A 41 -0.90 -5.24 -5.17
CA ARG A 41 -1.90 -4.38 -5.82
C ARG A 41 -2.55 -3.39 -4.87
N LEU A 42 -2.75 -3.74 -3.60
CA LEU A 42 -3.28 -2.83 -2.58
C LEU A 42 -2.31 -1.69 -2.27
N VAL A 43 -1.01 -1.97 -2.14
CA VAL A 43 0.03 -0.94 -1.96
C VAL A 43 0.09 -0.01 -3.17
N ALA A 44 0.08 -0.57 -4.39
CA ALA A 44 0.03 0.23 -5.62
C ALA A 44 -1.22 1.12 -5.70
N LEU A 45 -2.39 0.54 -5.39
CA LEU A 45 -3.66 1.26 -5.38
C LEU A 45 -3.65 2.44 -4.41
N ALA A 46 -3.02 2.30 -3.24
CA ALA A 46 -2.91 3.39 -2.28
C ALA A 46 -2.14 4.60 -2.85
N SER A 47 -1.09 4.34 -3.64
CA SER A 47 -0.33 5.39 -4.32
C SER A 47 -1.14 5.99 -5.48
N GLU A 48 -1.77 5.15 -6.31
CA GLU A 48 -2.61 5.59 -7.44
C GLU A 48 -3.81 6.44 -7.00
N GLN A 49 -4.39 6.16 -5.83
CA GLN A 49 -5.52 6.88 -5.27
C GLN A 49 -5.09 8.06 -4.37
N GLY A 50 -3.79 8.36 -4.29
CA GLY A 50 -3.27 9.48 -3.49
C GLY A 50 -3.43 9.31 -1.97
N LEU A 51 -3.64 8.10 -1.48
CA LEU A 51 -3.67 7.79 -0.04
C LEU A 51 -2.27 7.87 0.59
N VAL A 52 -1.23 7.78 -0.24
CA VAL A 52 0.18 7.89 0.14
C VAL A 52 0.87 8.84 -0.84
N SER A 53 1.74 9.70 -0.33
CA SER A 53 2.65 10.51 -1.13
C SER A 53 4.07 10.33 -0.60
N VAL A 54 5.01 9.99 -1.49
CA VAL A 54 6.43 9.84 -1.16
C VAL A 54 7.20 10.92 -1.91
N THR A 55 7.93 11.75 -1.18
CA THR A 55 8.76 12.81 -1.74
C THR A 55 10.22 12.51 -1.46
N VAL A 56 11.04 12.47 -2.52
CA VAL A 56 12.50 12.31 -2.41
C VAL A 56 13.14 13.63 -2.79
N ASN A 57 13.75 14.31 -1.81
CA ASN A 57 14.43 15.58 -2.02
C ASN A 57 15.93 15.34 -2.24
N HIS A 58 16.31 15.04 -3.49
CA HIS A 58 17.72 14.86 -3.86
C HIS A 58 17.93 15.10 -5.36
N ALA A 59 19.09 15.62 -5.76
CA ALA A 59 19.51 15.75 -7.16
C ALA A 59 19.90 14.38 -7.77
N VAL A 60 19.00 13.38 -7.69
CA VAL A 60 19.22 12.06 -8.31
C VAL A 60 19.06 12.12 -9.84
N ALA A 61 18.41 13.17 -10.35
CA ALA A 61 18.00 13.28 -11.75
C ALA A 61 18.89 14.22 -12.60
N GLU A 62 20.09 14.59 -12.13
CA GLU A 62 21.13 15.23 -12.97
C GLU A 62 22.13 14.21 -13.51
#